data_AF-A0A7S2HFD8-F1
#
_entry.id   AF-A0A7S2HFD8-F1
#
_cell.length_a   1.000
_cell.length_b   1.000
_cell.length_c   1.000
_cell.angle_alpha   90.00
_cell.angle_beta   90.00
_cell.angle_gamma   90.00
#
_symmetry.space_group_name_H-M   'P 1'
#
loop_
_entity.id
_entity.type
_entity.pdbx_description
1 polymer ?
#
loop_
_entity_poly.entity_id
_entity_poly.type
_entity_poly.pdbx_seq_one_letter_code
_entity_poly.pdbx_strand_id
1 'polypeptide(L)'
;RKRIHVPPAEAHWANDDFTPLPPDPGEDAEAVAPYPSFHRCVDEFFTQLEEHKAREQKAQHAQSVYAKVERIRVDQGRRVEQLEAEQVASERMAEVIEANVELVERALAMLNTMVASQFDWGELWREVKRQQRLGHPIAQHIHAMDLARNEVSLLLT
;
A
#
# COMPACT_ATOMS: atom_id res chain seq x y z
N ARG A 1 -25.43 14.50 19.27
CA ARG A 1 -24.13 15.19 19.07
C ARG A 1 -23.80 15.98 20.34
N LYS A 2 -22.97 15.45 21.24
CA LYS A 2 -22.55 16.17 22.45
C LYS A 2 -21.53 17.24 22.02
N ARG A 3 -21.87 18.52 22.19
CA ARG A 3 -20.93 19.62 21.97
C ARG A 3 -19.86 19.50 23.05
N ILE A 4 -18.65 19.12 22.65
CA ILE A 4 -17.49 19.17 23.53
C ILE A 4 -17.24 20.67 23.77
N HIS A 5 -17.38 21.10 25.01
CA HIS A 5 -16.94 22.42 25.43
C HIS A 5 -15.43 22.42 25.29
N VAL A 6 -14.93 23.01 24.20
CA VAL A 6 -13.51 23.31 24.04
C VAL A 6 -13.30 24.58 24.86
N PRO A 7 -12.56 24.52 25.99
CA PRO A 7 -12.21 25.73 26.72
C PRO A 7 -11.48 26.69 25.76
N PRO A 8 -11.64 28.01 25.92
CA PRO A 8 -10.93 28.98 25.08
C PRO A 8 -9.46 28.61 25.08
N ALA A 9 -8.85 28.52 23.89
CA ALA A 9 -7.42 28.27 23.80
C ALA A 9 -6.71 29.32 24.66
N GLU A 10 -6.10 28.87 25.76
CA GLU A 10 -5.27 29.73 26.58
C GLU A 10 -4.29 30.43 25.64
N ALA A 11 -4.19 31.76 25.79
CA ALA A 11 -3.28 32.56 24.99
C ALA A 11 -1.91 31.87 25.04
N HIS A 12 -1.46 31.41 23.88
CA HIS A 12 -0.23 30.66 23.70
C HIS A 12 0.84 31.70 23.46
N TRP A 13 1.20 32.42 24.52
CA TRP A 13 2.45 33.15 24.55
C TRP A 13 3.54 32.08 24.72
N ALA A 14 4.25 31.77 23.64
CA ALA A 14 5.57 31.21 23.80
C ALA A 14 6.42 32.37 24.31
N ASN A 15 6.98 32.27 25.52
CA ASN A 15 8.01 33.24 25.89
C ASN A 15 9.17 33.08 24.93
N ASP A 16 9.40 34.10 24.12
CA ASP A 16 10.50 34.09 23.17
C ASP A 16 11.81 34.51 23.83
N ASP A 17 11.75 35.32 24.89
CA ASP A 17 12.93 35.80 25.63
C ASP A 17 12.61 36.20 27.08
N PHE A 18 13.66 36.38 27.89
CA PHE A 18 13.58 36.97 29.24
C PHE A 18 14.74 37.93 29.47
N THR A 19 14.48 39.07 30.11
CA THR A 19 15.49 40.10 30.38
C THR A 19 15.39 40.65 31.79
N PRO A 20 16.51 40.98 32.45
CA PRO A 20 16.50 41.70 33.73
C PRO A 20 16.23 43.20 33.56
N LEU A 21 16.27 43.71 32.32
CA LEU A 21 16.08 45.12 32.01
C LEU A 21 14.59 45.42 31.79
N PRO A 22 14.13 46.62 32.14
CA PRO A 22 12.78 47.06 31.78
C PRO A 22 12.64 47.14 30.25
N PRO A 23 11.42 46.93 29.71
CA PRO A 23 11.17 47.02 28.28
C PRO A 23 11.47 48.41 27.74
N ASP A 24 11.90 48.48 26.48
CA ASP A 24 12.21 49.75 25.83
C ASP A 24 10.92 50.56 25.61
N PRO A 25 10.97 51.91 25.72
CA PRO A 25 9.81 52.76 25.49
C PRO A 25 9.41 52.71 24.00
N GLY A 26 8.47 51.82 23.68
CA GLY A 26 8.03 51.53 22.32
C GLY A 26 7.69 50.05 22.10
N GLU A 27 8.11 49.16 23.00
CA GLU A 27 7.66 47.77 23.02
C GLU A 27 6.24 47.65 23.59
N ASP A 28 5.46 46.71 23.05
CA ASP A 28 4.09 46.46 23.48
C ASP A 28 4.09 45.97 24.93
N ALA A 29 3.70 46.85 25.86
CA ALA A 29 3.66 46.52 27.29
C ALA A 29 2.71 45.37 27.64
N GLU A 30 1.73 45.05 26.77
CA GLU A 30 0.86 43.88 26.90
C GLU A 30 1.56 42.55 26.55
N ALA A 31 2.70 42.60 25.85
CA ALA A 31 3.51 41.43 25.51
C ALA A 31 4.60 41.13 26.57
N VAL A 32 4.72 41.94 27.63
CA VAL A 32 5.76 41.82 28.66
C VAL A 32 5.14 41.46 30.00
N ALA A 33 5.53 40.32 30.56
CA ALA A 33 5.09 39.86 31.87
C ALA A 33 6.08 40.31 32.98
N PRO A 34 5.66 41.16 33.94
CA PRO A 34 6.52 41.56 35.05
C PRO A 34 6.58 40.48 36.14
N TYR A 35 7.77 40.24 36.68
CA TYR A 35 7.99 39.28 37.77
C TYR A 35 8.63 39.95 39.01
N PRO A 36 8.39 39.43 40.23
CA PRO A 36 8.95 40.00 41.46
C PRO A 36 10.49 39.95 41.56
N SER A 37 11.12 39.04 40.82
CA SER A 37 12.58 38.92 40.76
C SER A 37 13.00 38.27 39.45
N PHE A 38 14.21 38.56 38.99
CA PHE A 38 14.77 37.94 37.79
C PHE A 38 14.83 36.41 37.91
N HIS A 39 15.22 35.88 39.08
CA HIS A 39 15.23 34.44 39.33
C HIS A 39 13.88 33.78 39.07
N ARG A 40 12.78 34.40 39.55
CA ARG A 40 11.42 33.89 39.33
C ARG A 40 11.01 33.94 37.86
N CYS A 41 11.41 34.97 37.13
CA CYS A 41 11.19 35.07 35.69
C CYS A 41 11.89 33.93 34.94
N VAL A 42 13.15 33.67 35.28
CA VAL A 42 13.96 32.58 34.69
C VAL A 42 13.35 31.21 34.99
N ASP A 43 12.99 30.93 36.25
CA ASP A 43 12.38 29.66 36.65
C ASP A 43 11.09 29.38 35.84
N GLU A 44 10.22 30.39 35.74
CA GLU A 44 8.95 30.28 35.03
C GLU A 44 9.18 30.09 33.51
N PHE A 45 10.10 30.87 32.93
CA PHE A 45 10.48 30.75 31.52
C PHE A 45 10.91 29.32 31.16
N PHE A 46 11.86 28.77 31.92
CA PHE A 46 12.37 27.42 31.64
C PHE A 46 11.34 26.33 31.95
N THR A 47 10.50 26.51 32.97
CA THR A 47 9.37 25.59 33.26
C THR A 47 8.44 25.51 32.05
N GLN A 48 8.03 26.66 31.51
CA GLN A 48 7.14 26.71 30.35
C GLN A 48 7.79 26.22 29.06
N LEU A 49 9.08 26.50 28.85
CA LEU A 49 9.84 25.99 27.71
C LEU A 49 9.92 24.46 27.73
N GLU A 50 10.17 23.86 28.91
CA GLU A 50 10.17 22.41 29.08
C GLU A 50 8.78 21.82 28.85
N GLU A 51 7.72 22.44 29.37
CA GLU A 51 6.34 22.04 29.09
C GLU A 51 6.02 22.09 27.60
N HIS A 52 6.41 23.16 26.90
CA HIS A 52 6.19 23.32 25.47
C HIS A 52 6.89 22.22 24.68
N LYS A 53 8.18 21.97 24.95
CA LYS A 53 8.94 20.87 24.34
C LYS A 53 8.28 19.51 24.59
N ALA A 54 7.81 19.25 25.80
CA ALA A 54 7.13 18.01 26.13
C ALA A 54 5.79 17.87 25.37
N ARG A 55 5.03 18.95 25.21
CA ARG A 55 3.78 18.98 24.42
C ARG A 55 4.06 18.71 22.94
N GLU A 56 5.06 19.36 22.35
CA GLU A 56 5.46 19.13 20.96
C GLU A 56 5.89 17.69 20.72
N GLN A 57 6.73 17.12 21.59
CA GLN A 57 7.16 15.72 21.49
C GLN A 57 5.97 14.76 21.55
N LYS A 58 5.02 14.99 22.46
CA LYS A 58 3.78 14.19 22.54
C LYS A 58 2.93 14.32 21.28
N ALA A 59 2.80 15.52 20.72
CA ALA A 59 2.05 15.77 19.49
C ALA A 59 2.70 15.09 18.28
N GLN A 60 4.02 15.22 18.12
CA GLN A 60 4.78 14.55 17.06
C GLN A 60 4.69 13.02 17.18
N HIS A 61 4.81 12.49 18.41
CA HIS A 61 4.65 11.06 18.65
C HIS A 61 3.26 10.58 18.24
N ALA A 62 2.20 11.26 18.67
CA ALA A 62 0.82 10.94 18.29
C ALA A 62 0.63 10.97 16.77
N GLN A 63 1.13 12.01 16.09
CA GLN A 63 1.07 12.13 14.64
C GLN A 63 1.78 10.96 13.93
N SER A 64 2.96 10.56 14.43
CA SER A 64 3.71 9.43 13.87
C SER A 64 2.94 8.09 14.01
N VAL A 65 2.24 7.90 15.14
CA VAL A 65 1.41 6.72 15.39
C VAL A 65 0.23 6.70 14.43
N TYR A 66 -0.50 7.81 14.28
CA TYR A 66 -1.61 7.91 13.33
C TYR A 66 -1.16 7.69 11.89
N ALA A 67 -0.03 8.30 11.48
CA ALA A 67 0.53 8.09 10.15
C ALA A 67 0.94 6.63 9.90
N LYS A 68 1.41 5.91 10.92
CA LYS A 68 1.69 4.47 10.82
C LYS A 68 0.41 3.66 10.65
N VAL A 69 -0.64 3.96 11.41
CA VAL A 69 -1.95 3.29 11.29
C VAL A 69 -2.54 3.50 9.89
N GLU A 70 -2.52 4.73 9.37
CA GLU A 70 -3.03 5.02 8.02
C GLU A 70 -2.25 4.30 6.93
N ARG A 71 -0.91 4.25 7.02
CA ARG A 71 -0.10 3.46 6.08
C ARG A 71 -0.47 1.98 6.08
N ILE A 72 -0.69 1.40 7.26
CA ILE A 72 -1.09 0.00 7.38
C ILE A 72 -2.49 -0.20 6.77
N ARG A 73 -3.44 0.69 7.05
CA ARG A 73 -4.79 0.61 6.47
C ARG A 73 -4.78 0.64 4.96
N VAL A 74 -4.02 1.57 4.36
CA VAL A 74 -3.88 1.68 2.90
C VAL A 74 -3.22 0.45 2.31
N ASP A 75 -2.15 -0.07 2.92
CA ASP A 75 -1.48 -1.28 2.45
C ASP A 75 -2.39 -2.50 2.50
N GLN A 76 -3.13 -2.69 3.59
CA GLN A 76 -4.09 -3.80 3.72
C GLN A 76 -5.24 -3.65 2.73
N GLY A 77 -5.78 -2.45 2.53
CA GLY A 77 -6.80 -2.19 1.52
C GLY A 77 -6.34 -2.59 0.12
N ARG A 78 -5.12 -2.20 -0.27
CA ARG A 78 -4.53 -2.58 -1.57
C ARG A 78 -4.35 -4.09 -1.71
N ARG A 79 -3.91 -4.78 -0.65
CA ARG A 79 -3.76 -6.24 -0.68
C ARG A 79 -5.10 -6.94 -0.85
N VAL A 80 -6.15 -6.45 -0.18
CA VAL A 80 -7.51 -7.00 -0.36
C VAL A 80 -7.98 -6.80 -1.79
N GLU A 81 -7.85 -5.59 -2.34
CA GLU A 81 -8.22 -5.32 -3.74
C GLU A 81 -7.47 -6.22 -4.74
N GLN A 82 -6.18 -6.46 -4.51
CA GLN A 82 -5.37 -7.37 -5.34
C GLN A 82 -5.87 -8.82 -5.24
N LEU A 83 -6.12 -9.31 -4.02
CA LEU A 83 -6.62 -10.66 -3.80
C LEU A 83 -8.01 -10.87 -4.41
N GLU A 84 -8.89 -9.88 -4.31
CA GLU A 84 -10.21 -9.91 -4.94
C GLU A 84 -10.09 -9.96 -6.47
N ALA A 85 -9.17 -9.17 -7.06
CA ALA A 85 -8.93 -9.21 -8.50
C ALA A 85 -8.35 -10.56 -8.96
N GLU A 86 -7.43 -11.15 -8.20
CA GLU A 86 -6.88 -12.49 -8.46
C GLU A 86 -7.94 -13.58 -8.34
N GLN A 87 -8.84 -13.47 -7.35
CA GLN A 87 -9.96 -14.38 -7.18
C GLN A 87 -10.90 -14.32 -8.39
N VAL A 88 -11.35 -13.12 -8.79
CA VAL A 88 -12.25 -12.93 -9.94
C VAL A 88 -11.61 -13.43 -11.22
N ALA A 89 -10.30 -13.20 -11.42
CA ALA A 89 -9.58 -13.72 -12.57
C ALA A 89 -9.53 -15.26 -12.56
N SER A 90 -9.32 -15.87 -11.39
CA SER A 90 -9.28 -17.32 -11.22
C SER A 90 -10.65 -17.97 -11.44
N GLU A 91 -11.71 -17.37 -10.90
CA GLU A 91 -13.10 -17.80 -11.10
C GLU A 91 -13.45 -17.75 -12.59
N ARG A 92 -13.18 -16.64 -13.27
CA ARG A 92 -13.41 -16.51 -14.72
C ARG A 92 -12.60 -17.54 -15.50
N MET A 93 -11.36 -17.81 -15.12
CA MET A 93 -10.54 -18.83 -15.77
C MET A 93 -11.15 -20.22 -15.58
N ALA A 94 -11.62 -20.55 -14.37
CA ALA A 94 -12.30 -21.80 -14.09
C ALA A 94 -13.59 -21.94 -14.90
N GLU A 95 -14.44 -20.92 -14.95
CA GLU A 95 -15.68 -20.92 -15.74
C GLU A 95 -15.41 -21.21 -17.23
N VAL A 96 -14.40 -20.57 -17.80
CA VAL A 96 -14.03 -20.77 -19.22
C VAL A 96 -13.48 -22.17 -19.46
N ILE A 97 -12.73 -22.73 -18.51
CA ILE A 97 -12.24 -24.12 -18.58
C ILE A 97 -13.42 -25.09 -18.48
N GLU A 98 -14.36 -24.87 -17.55
CA GLU A 98 -15.55 -25.70 -17.34
C GLU A 98 -16.46 -25.73 -18.57
N ALA A 99 -16.60 -24.60 -19.28
CA ALA A 99 -17.34 -24.54 -20.53
C ALA A 99 -16.66 -25.31 -21.67
N ASN A 100 -15.34 -25.52 -21.58
CA ASN A 100 -14.50 -26.09 -22.64
C ASN A 100 -13.78 -27.40 -22.23
N VAL A 101 -14.30 -28.12 -21.22
CA VAL A 101 -13.62 -29.30 -20.62
C VAL A 101 -13.17 -30.31 -21.67
N GLU A 102 -14.04 -30.69 -22.60
CA GLU A 102 -13.70 -31.68 -23.63
C GLU A 102 -12.53 -31.23 -24.52
N LEU A 103 -12.47 -29.94 -24.86
CA LEU A 103 -11.39 -29.40 -25.67
C LEU A 103 -10.07 -29.44 -24.91
N VAL A 104 -10.09 -29.04 -23.64
CA VAL A 104 -8.91 -29.04 -22.76
C VAL A 104 -8.38 -30.46 -22.55
N GLU A 105 -9.26 -31.42 -22.25
CA GLU A 105 -8.89 -32.83 -22.08
C GLU A 105 -8.27 -33.40 -23.36
N ARG A 106 -8.86 -33.13 -24.52
CA ARG A 106 -8.33 -33.59 -25.80
C ARG A 106 -6.99 -32.94 -26.14
N ALA A 107 -6.81 -31.65 -25.83
CA ALA A 107 -5.53 -30.97 -26.01
C ALA A 107 -4.46 -31.58 -25.10
N LEU A 108 -4.77 -31.84 -23.83
CA LEU A 108 -3.87 -32.51 -22.89
C LEU A 108 -3.52 -33.93 -23.35
N ALA A 109 -4.49 -34.72 -23.80
CA ALA A 109 -4.25 -36.07 -24.32
C ALA A 109 -3.34 -36.05 -25.56
N MET A 110 -3.58 -35.13 -26.49
CA MET A 110 -2.73 -34.95 -27.67
C MET A 110 -1.30 -34.58 -27.27
N LEU A 111 -1.13 -33.62 -26.35
CA LEU A 111 0.20 -33.22 -25.89
C LEU A 111 0.91 -34.34 -25.13
N ASN A 112 0.22 -35.06 -24.25
CA ASN A 112 0.79 -36.19 -23.50
C ASN A 112 1.22 -37.34 -24.42
N THR A 113 0.48 -37.62 -25.49
CA THR A 113 0.89 -38.65 -26.47
C THR A 113 2.14 -38.22 -27.25
N MET A 114 2.27 -36.93 -27.57
CA MET A 114 3.49 -36.39 -28.16
C MET A 114 4.68 -36.46 -27.20
N VAL A 115 4.51 -36.06 -25.93
CA VAL A 115 5.57 -36.19 -24.92
C VAL A 115 5.99 -37.66 -24.74
N ALA A 116 5.02 -38.59 -24.70
CA ALA A 116 5.31 -40.03 -24.59
C ALA A 116 6.05 -40.59 -25.82
N SER A 117 5.90 -39.95 -26.98
CA SER A 117 6.60 -40.32 -28.22
C SER A 117 8.06 -39.83 -28.26
N GLN A 118 8.58 -39.28 -27.16
CA GLN A 118 9.97 -38.78 -27.00
C GLN A 118 10.34 -37.65 -27.96
N PHE A 119 9.38 -36.81 -28.36
CA PHE A 119 9.70 -35.59 -29.08
C PHE A 119 10.52 -34.64 -28.19
N ASP A 120 11.60 -34.08 -28.73
CA ASP A 120 12.26 -32.94 -28.10
C ASP A 120 11.30 -31.74 -28.04
N TRP A 121 11.46 -30.87 -27.05
CA TRP A 121 10.58 -29.71 -26.85
C TRP A 121 10.48 -28.82 -28.10
N GLY A 122 11.60 -28.64 -28.81
CA GLY A 122 11.63 -27.87 -30.06
C GLY A 122 10.96 -28.58 -31.24
N GLU A 123 10.94 -29.92 -31.24
CA GLU A 123 10.22 -30.73 -32.24
C GLU A 123 8.72 -30.74 -31.98
N LEU A 124 8.32 -30.85 -30.72
CA LEU A 124 6.93 -30.87 -30.30
C LEU A 124 6.21 -29.60 -30.74
N TRP A 125 6.81 -28.42 -30.49
CA TRP A 125 6.23 -27.16 -30.95
C TRP A 125 6.14 -27.04 -32.47
N ARG A 126 7.16 -27.51 -33.20
CA ARG A 126 7.14 -27.55 -34.67
C ARG A 126 6.00 -28.42 -35.18
N GLU A 127 5.78 -29.57 -34.54
CA GLU A 127 4.70 -30.48 -34.90
C GLU A 127 3.32 -29.88 -34.60
N VAL A 128 3.14 -29.23 -33.45
CA VAL A 128 1.90 -28.50 -33.13
C VAL A 128 1.63 -27.41 -34.18
N LYS A 129 2.65 -26.63 -34.58
CA LYS A 129 2.50 -25.64 -35.67
C LYS A 129 2.16 -26.26 -37.01
N ARG A 130 2.69 -27.45 -37.31
CA ARG A 130 2.33 -28.20 -38.51
C ARG A 130 0.85 -28.62 -38.48
N GLN A 131 0.38 -29.14 -37.36
CA GLN A 131 -1.03 -29.54 -37.17
C GLN A 131 -1.98 -28.33 -37.24
N GLN A 132 -1.57 -27.17 -36.72
CA GLN A 132 -2.31 -25.90 -36.88
C GLN A 132 -2.43 -25.50 -38.36
N ARG A 133 -1.36 -25.62 -39.15
CA ARG A 133 -1.44 -25.33 -40.60
C ARG A 133 -2.35 -26.30 -41.35
N LEU A 134 -2.48 -27.53 -40.87
CA LEU A 134 -3.38 -28.55 -41.41
C LEU A 134 -4.83 -28.39 -40.98
N GLY A 135 -5.15 -27.39 -40.14
CA GLY A 135 -6.52 -27.17 -39.70
C GLY A 135 -6.99 -28.09 -38.58
N HIS A 136 -6.07 -28.73 -37.83
CA HIS A 136 -6.45 -29.66 -36.77
C HIS A 136 -7.27 -28.96 -35.68
N PRO A 137 -8.51 -29.41 -35.40
CA PRO A 137 -9.50 -28.65 -34.62
C PRO A 137 -9.00 -28.32 -33.21
N ILE A 138 -8.28 -29.25 -32.56
CA ILE A 138 -7.74 -29.05 -31.21
C ILE A 138 -6.44 -28.23 -31.24
N ALA A 139 -5.60 -28.42 -32.26
CA ALA A 139 -4.30 -27.78 -32.31
C ALA A 139 -4.43 -26.26 -32.51
N GLN A 140 -5.49 -25.80 -33.18
CA GLN A 140 -5.78 -24.38 -33.35
C GLN A 140 -5.92 -23.61 -32.03
N HIS A 141 -6.37 -24.28 -30.97
CA HIS A 141 -6.56 -23.64 -29.67
C HIS A 141 -5.25 -23.52 -28.88
N ILE A 142 -4.16 -24.16 -29.29
CA ILE A 142 -2.87 -24.05 -28.60
C ILE A 142 -2.17 -22.76 -29.00
N HIS A 143 -2.18 -21.76 -28.11
CA HIS A 143 -1.63 -20.45 -28.39
C HIS A 143 -0.12 -20.40 -28.17
N ALA A 144 0.33 -20.89 -27.02
CA ALA A 144 1.72 -20.88 -26.60
C ALA A 144 2.01 -22.10 -25.72
N MET A 145 3.29 -22.49 -25.67
CA MET A 145 3.77 -23.57 -24.82
C MET A 145 5.15 -23.20 -24.26
N ASP A 146 5.31 -23.32 -22.95
CA ASP A 146 6.60 -23.28 -22.25
C ASP A 146 6.79 -24.59 -21.50
N LEU A 147 7.32 -25.58 -22.22
CA LEU A 147 7.51 -26.92 -21.68
C LEU A 147 8.65 -27.00 -20.66
N ALA A 148 9.58 -26.04 -20.66
CA ALA A 148 10.62 -25.97 -19.62
C ALA A 148 9.99 -25.67 -18.24
N ARG A 149 8.88 -24.93 -18.23
CA ARG A 149 8.06 -24.66 -17.04
C ARG A 149 6.84 -25.58 -16.91
N ASN A 150 6.67 -26.53 -17.83
CA ASN A 150 5.50 -27.40 -17.91
C ASN A 150 4.17 -26.61 -18.03
N GLU A 151 4.19 -25.50 -18.78
CA GLU A 151 3.05 -24.60 -18.97
C GLU A 151 2.57 -24.61 -20.44
N VAL A 152 1.25 -24.57 -20.63
CA VAL A 152 0.61 -24.47 -21.96
C VAL A 152 -0.52 -23.47 -21.88
N SER A 153 -0.61 -22.56 -22.87
CA SER A 153 -1.67 -21.57 -22.98
C SER A 153 -2.64 -21.95 -24.08
N LEU A 154 -3.90 -22.14 -23.70
CA LEU A 154 -5.00 -22.45 -24.61
C LEU A 154 -5.88 -21.21 -24.83
N LEU A 155 -6.31 -21.00 -26.06
CA LEU A 155 -7.36 -20.04 -26.40
C LEU A 155 -8.71 -20.75 -26.30
N LEU A 156 -9.41 -20.46 -25.22
CA LEU A 156 -10.75 -20.95 -24.93
C LEU A 156 -11.74 -19.80 -25.18
N THR A 157 -12.89 -20.12 -25.75
CA THR A 157 -13.96 -19.17 -26.07
C THR A 157 -15.14 -19.35 -25.13
#